data_AF-A0A919NIE4-F1
#
_entry.id   AF-A0A919NIE4-F1
#
_cell.length_a   1.000
_cell.length_b   1.000
_cell.length_c   1.000
_cell.angle_alpha   90.00
_cell.angle_beta   90.00
_cell.angle_gamma   90.00
#
_symmetry.space_group_name_H-M   'P 1'
#
loop_
_entity.id
_entity.type
_entity.pdbx_description
1 polymer ?
#
loop_
_entity_poly.entity_id
_entity_poly.type
_entity_poly.pdbx_seq_one_letter_code
_entity_poly.pdbx_strand_id
1 'polypeptide(L)' 'MHPEDLGTVIGRGGRTAKALRQVIGSIGGRGIRVDIVDAY' A
#
# COMPACT_ATOMS: atom_id res chain seq x y z
N MET A 1 3.16 -10.41 -15.64
CA MET A 1 3.68 -9.80 -14.40
C MET A 1 3.86 -10.94 -13.42
N HIS A 2 5.07 -11.13 -12.88
CA HIS A 2 5.35 -12.27 -11.99
C HIS A 2 4.91 -11.96 -10.55
N PRO A 3 4.27 -12.92 -9.84
CA PRO A 3 3.82 -12.74 -8.45
C PRO A 3 4.94 -12.37 -7.48
N GLU A 4 6.18 -12.84 -7.71
CA GLU A 4 7.34 -12.52 -6.85
C GLU A 4 7.74 -11.03 -6.82
N ASP A 5 7.39 -10.25 -7.85
CA ASP A 5 7.69 -8.81 -7.89
C ASP A 5 6.78 -8.01 -6.94
N LEU A 6 5.64 -8.57 -6.54
CA LEU A 6 4.68 -7.87 -5.69
C LEU A 6 5.15 -7.72 -4.24
N GLY A 7 5.97 -8.66 -3.74
CA GLY A 7 6.65 -8.55 -2.45
C GLY A 7 7.62 -7.35 -2.36
N THR A 8 8.09 -6.86 -3.52
CA THR A 8 8.88 -5.62 -3.65
C THR A 8 7.98 -4.37 -3.71
N VAL A 9 6.78 -4.48 -4.29
CA VAL A 9 5.86 -3.35 -4.59
C VAL A 9 5.14 -2.79 -3.35
N ILE A 10 4.89 -3.58 -2.31
CA ILE A 10 4.28 -3.12 -1.04
C ILE A 10 5.34 -2.89 0.07
N GLY A 11 6.59 -3.26 -0.23
CA GLY A 11 7.73 -3.32 0.70
C GLY A 11 7.68 -4.54 1.62
N ARG A 12 8.85 -5.11 1.92
CA ARG A 12 9.03 -6.29 2.81
C ARG A 12 8.24 -6.12 4.12
N GLY A 13 7.20 -6.94 4.30
CA GLY A 13 6.30 -6.93 5.47
C GLY A 13 5.20 -5.84 5.46
N GLY A 14 4.87 -5.27 4.30
CA GLY A 14 3.77 -4.28 4.19
C GLY A 14 4.13 -2.88 4.73
N ARG A 15 5.42 -2.58 4.90
CA ARG A 15 5.89 -1.30 5.46
C ARG A 15 5.43 -0.09 4.63
N THR A 16 5.48 -0.18 3.30
CA THR A 16 5.07 0.93 2.42
C THR A 16 3.57 1.16 2.51
N ALA A 17 2.76 0.10 2.55
CA ALA A 17 1.32 0.23 2.79
C ALA A 17 0.99 0.84 4.16
N LYS A 18 1.79 0.57 5.19
CA LYS A 18 1.62 1.19 6.52
C LYS A 18 1.93 2.69 6.48
N ALA A 19 3.06 3.08 5.88
CA ALA A 19 3.43 4.48 5.72
C ALA A 19 2.39 5.26 4.89
N LEU A 20 1.91 4.66 3.80
CA LEU A 20 0.90 5.27 2.93
C LEU A 20 -0.41 5.55 3.68
N ARG A 21 -0.90 4.59 4.48
CA ARG A 21 -2.10 4.79 5.33
C ARG A 21 -1.94 5.96 6.29
N GLN A 22 -0.75 6.13 6.87
CA GLN A 22 -0.47 7.21 7.80
C GLN A 22 -0.54 8.60 7.12
N VAL A 23 0.03 8.71 5.92
CA VAL A 23 -0.03 9.95 5.13
C VAL A 23 -1.46 10.29 4.70
N ILE A 24 -2.22 9.29 4.23
CA ILE A 24 -3.62 9.50 3.84
C ILE A 24 -4.46 9.97 5.02
N GLY A 25 -4.24 9.37 6.20
CA GLY A 25 -4.87 9.79 7.44
C GLY A 25 -4.52 11.23 7.82
N SER A 26 -3.27 11.66 7.63
CA SER A 26 -2.82 13.01 8.01
C SER A 26 -3.36 14.12 7.11
N ILE A 27 -3.71 13.83 5.86
CA ILE A 27 -4.26 14.82 4.92
C ILE A 27 -5.80 14.88 4.91
N GLY A 28 -6.45 14.20 5.84
CA GLY A 28 -7.90 14.29 6.05
C GLY A 28 -8.75 13.26 5.30
N GLY A 29 -8.13 12.34 4.55
CA GLY A 29 -8.66 11.04 4.09
C GLY A 29 -9.96 10.99 3.27
N ARG A 30 -10.72 12.09 3.15
CA ARG A 30 -12.03 12.13 2.51
C ARG A 30 -11.87 12.25 0.99
N GLY A 31 -12.49 11.33 0.27
CA GLY A 31 -12.49 11.32 -1.21
C GLY A 31 -11.30 10.61 -1.86
N ILE A 32 -10.38 10.04 -1.08
CA ILE A 32 -9.25 9.27 -1.61
C ILE A 32 -9.60 7.78 -1.57
N ARG A 33 -9.60 7.12 -2.73
CA ARG A 33 -9.68 5.65 -2.83
C ARG A 33 -8.29 5.09 -3.07
N VAL A 34 -7.88 4.14 -2.24
CA VAL A 34 -6.61 3.44 -2.37
C VAL A 34 -6.87 1.95 -2.38
N ASP A 35 -6.64 1.34 -3.53
CA ASP A 35 -6.72 -0.10 -3.70
C ASP A 35 -5.33 -0.69 -3.45
N ILE A 36 -5.23 -1.53 -2.42
CA ILE A 36 -4.02 -2.31 -2.13
C ILE A 36 -4.29 -3.71 -2.64
N VAL A 37 -3.59 -4.10 -3.70
CA VAL A 37 -3.64 -5.46 -4.23
C VAL A 37 -2.61 -6.29 -3.47
N ASP A 38 -3.09 -7.26 -2.71
CA ASP A 38 -2.28 -8.30 -2.09
C ASP A 38 -2.33 -9.52 -3.02
N ALA A 39 -1.22 -9.80 -3.72
CA ALA A 39 -1.09 -11.07 -4.42
C ALA A 39 -0.46 -12.06 -3.45
N TYR A 40 -1.23 -13.09 -3.14
CA TYR A 40 -0.75 -14.31 -2.52
C TYR A 40 0.31 -15.01 -3.39
#